data_AF-A0A450YJX2-F1
#
_entry.id   AF-A0A450YJX2-F1
#
_cell.length_a   1.000
_cell.length_b   1.000
_cell.length_c   1.000
_cell.angle_alpha   90.00
_cell.angle_beta   90.00
_cell.angle_gamma   90.00
#
_symmetry.space_group_name_H-M   'P 1'
#
loop_
_entity.id
_entity.type
_entity.pdbx_description
1 polymer ?
#
loop_
_entity_poly.entity_id
_entity_poly.type
_entity_poly.pdbx_seq_one_letter_code
_entity_poly.pdbx_strand_id
1 'polypeptide(L)'
;MCKVTISAFDFMRKFSDKEKARIYIEKRRWNGTPTCPHCGEASKITIRGGKREGYFKCRSCKQEFTVRTGTVFERSHIDLDKWLFGIYQLMVARKGISSLQLSKELGITQKSTWFMLHRLREACGDNLQAFRGTVEIDETYVGGKEKNKHGSKKLRAGRGSVGKTPVVGMRQREKGDC
;
A
#
# COMPACT_ATOMS: atom_id res chain seq x y z
N MET A 1 16.33 0.74 3.59
CA MET A 1 15.83 -0.38 4.42
C MET A 1 15.41 0.16 5.78
N CYS A 2 14.17 -0.08 6.20
CA CYS A 2 13.70 0.32 7.53
C CYS A 2 14.48 -0.45 8.60
N LYS A 3 15.31 0.24 9.37
CA LYS A 3 16.14 -0.34 10.45
C LYS A 3 15.32 -0.72 11.69
N VAL A 4 14.01 -0.43 11.71
CA VAL A 4 13.15 -0.64 12.88
C VAL A 4 11.81 -1.21 12.41
N THR A 5 11.68 -2.53 12.46
CA THR A 5 10.39 -3.23 12.32
C THR A 5 10.02 -3.82 13.68
N ILE A 6 8.85 -3.45 14.21
CA ILE A 6 8.28 -4.10 15.39
C ILE A 6 7.95 -5.56 15.09
N SER A 7 7.93 -6.43 16.09
CA SER A 7 7.55 -7.83 15.89
C SER A 7 6.05 -7.95 15.54
N ALA A 8 5.66 -9.06 14.91
CA ALA A 8 4.25 -9.30 14.58
C ALA A 8 3.39 -9.39 15.86
N PHE A 9 3.92 -9.97 16.94
CA PHE A 9 3.26 -10.02 18.24
C PHE A 9 3.07 -8.63 18.85
N ASP A 10 4.09 -7.78 18.79
CA ASP A 10 3.97 -6.40 19.29
C ASP A 10 2.99 -5.57 18.46
N PHE A 11 2.96 -5.79 17.14
CA PHE A 11 1.95 -5.19 16.28
C PHE A 11 0.54 -5.56 16.73
N MET A 12 0.27 -6.86 16.91
CA MET A 12 -1.06 -7.33 17.32
C MET A 12 -1.47 -6.79 18.69
N ARG A 13 -0.54 -6.70 19.65
CA ARG A 13 -0.81 -6.09 20.97
C ARG A 13 -1.15 -4.60 20.87
N LYS A 14 -0.47 -3.87 19.98
CA LYS A 14 -0.63 -2.43 19.82
C LYS A 14 -1.90 -2.05 19.05
N PHE A 15 -2.27 -2.85 18.06
CA PHE A 15 -3.37 -2.58 17.13
C PHE A 15 -4.49 -3.62 17.19
N SER A 16 -4.72 -4.18 18.38
CA SER A 16 -5.74 -5.22 18.63
C SER A 16 -7.18 -4.76 18.37
N ASP A 17 -7.43 -3.45 18.26
CA ASP A 17 -8.75 -2.86 18.21
C ASP A 17 -8.86 -1.85 17.07
N LYS A 18 -10.05 -1.79 16.44
CA LYS A 18 -10.40 -0.84 15.38
C LYS A 18 -10.27 0.61 15.83
N GLU A 19 -10.62 0.93 17.07
CA GLU A 19 -10.51 2.26 17.65
C GLU A 19 -9.05 2.66 17.87
N LYS A 20 -8.23 1.75 18.41
CA LYS A 20 -6.78 1.99 18.55
C LYS A 20 -6.12 2.22 17.20
N ALA A 21 -6.50 1.45 16.18
CA ALA A 21 -6.04 1.66 14.82
C ALA A 21 -6.48 3.03 14.27
N ARG A 22 -7.73 3.44 14.50
CA ARG A 22 -8.24 4.77 14.12
C ARG A 22 -7.42 5.89 14.77
N ILE A 23 -7.27 5.88 16.09
CA ILE A 23 -6.52 6.88 16.85
C ILE A 23 -5.08 6.96 16.38
N TYR A 24 -4.45 5.82 16.10
CA TYR A 24 -3.08 5.79 15.58
C TYR A 24 -2.96 6.49 14.22
N ILE A 25 -3.88 6.22 13.29
CA ILE A 25 -3.87 6.84 11.96
C ILE A 25 -4.22 8.33 12.07
N GLU A 26 -5.19 8.71 12.90
CA GLU A 26 -5.55 10.11 13.16
C GLU A 26 -4.36 10.91 13.68
N LYS A 27 -3.65 10.36 14.68
CA LYS A 27 -2.43 10.95 15.22
C LYS A 27 -1.35 11.08 14.14
N ARG A 28 -1.18 10.08 13.28
CA ARG A 28 -0.18 10.16 12.20
C ARG A 28 -0.54 11.13 11.09
N ARG A 29 -1.82 11.29 10.80
CA ARG A 29 -2.30 12.15 9.71
C ARG A 29 -2.30 13.63 10.10
N TRP A 30 -2.72 13.94 11.32
CA TRP A 30 -3.03 15.31 11.74
C TRP A 30 -2.23 15.81 12.94
N ASN A 31 -1.51 14.91 13.62
CA ASN A 31 -0.69 15.23 14.81
C ASN A 31 -1.40 16.11 15.85
N GLY A 32 -2.71 15.92 16.03
CA GLY A 32 -3.55 16.64 17.00
C GLY A 32 -4.52 17.66 16.40
N THR A 33 -4.26 18.22 15.22
CA THR A 33 -5.16 19.23 14.61
C THR A 33 -5.79 18.68 13.33
N PRO A 34 -7.03 18.15 13.40
CA PRO A 34 -7.74 17.69 12.21
C PRO A 34 -7.76 18.80 11.16
N THR A 35 -7.51 18.46 9.91
CA THR A 35 -7.58 19.40 8.79
C THR A 35 -8.53 18.84 7.74
N CYS A 36 -9.47 19.67 7.27
CA CYS A 36 -10.49 19.23 6.33
C CYS A 36 -9.84 18.89 4.98
N PRO A 37 -10.02 17.67 4.45
CA PRO A 37 -9.45 17.28 3.16
C PRO A 37 -10.14 17.93 1.96
N HIS A 38 -11.31 18.54 2.15
CA HIS A 38 -12.06 19.19 1.06
C HIS A 38 -11.68 20.65 0.84
N CYS A 39 -11.41 21.40 1.91
CA CYS A 39 -11.16 22.84 1.84
C CYS A 39 -9.91 23.31 2.58
N GLY A 40 -9.15 22.41 3.23
CA GLY A 40 -7.93 22.76 3.96
C GLY A 40 -8.13 23.48 5.30
N GLU A 41 -9.37 23.74 5.71
CA GLU A 41 -9.67 24.40 6.99
C GLU A 41 -9.31 23.49 8.17
N ALA A 42 -8.59 24.03 9.16
CA ALA A 42 -8.22 23.32 10.40
C ALA A 42 -8.90 23.89 11.65
N SER A 43 -9.32 25.17 11.64
CA SER A 43 -9.79 25.87 12.84
C SER A 43 -11.25 25.57 13.20
N LYS A 44 -12.09 25.33 12.19
CA LYS A 44 -13.55 25.20 12.32
C LYS A 44 -14.03 23.76 12.15
N ILE A 45 -13.42 22.82 12.86
CA ILE A 45 -13.79 21.41 12.80
C ILE A 45 -14.50 20.99 14.08
N THR A 46 -15.65 20.33 13.92
CA THR A 46 -16.41 19.75 15.03
C THR A 46 -16.28 18.23 15.00
N ILE A 47 -15.89 17.64 16.12
CA ILE A 47 -15.82 16.18 16.29
C ILE A 47 -17.23 15.67 16.58
N ARG A 48 -17.66 14.61 15.90
CA ARG A 48 -18.93 13.92 16.18
C ARG A 48 -18.67 12.79 17.19
N GLY A 49 -19.51 12.72 18.22
CA GLY A 49 -19.47 11.65 19.23
C GLY A 49 -20.57 10.60 19.05
N GLY A 50 -20.60 9.61 19.95
CA GLY A 50 -21.62 8.56 20.00
C GLY A 50 -21.57 7.63 18.78
N LYS A 51 -22.71 7.35 18.15
CA LYS A 51 -22.80 6.44 16.97
C LYS A 51 -21.99 6.90 15.75
N ARG A 52 -21.49 8.13 15.72
CA ARG A 52 -20.68 8.71 14.63
C ARG A 52 -19.24 9.00 15.08
N GLU A 53 -18.72 8.20 15.99
CA GLU A 53 -17.35 8.38 16.46
C GLU A 53 -16.33 8.23 15.31
N GLY A 54 -15.37 9.16 15.23
CA GLY A 54 -14.39 9.24 14.13
C GLY A 54 -14.86 10.03 12.91
N TYR A 55 -16.05 10.64 12.96
CA TYR A 55 -16.51 11.60 11.97
C TYR A 55 -16.20 13.03 12.42
N PHE A 56 -15.72 13.83 11.47
CA PHE A 56 -15.41 15.23 11.63
C PHE A 56 -16.31 16.03 10.70
N LYS A 57 -16.89 17.13 11.20
CA LYS A 57 -17.66 18.06 10.37
C LYS A 57 -16.91 19.38 10.25
N CYS A 58 -16.60 19.78 9.03
CA CYS A 58 -16.07 21.10 8.77
C CYS A 58 -17.22 22.11 8.74
N ARG A 59 -17.12 23.21 9.49
CA ARG A 59 -18.15 24.27 9.44
C ARG A 59 -17.99 25.20 8.24
N SER A 60 -16.79 25.31 7.67
CA SER A 60 -16.53 26.15 6.49
C SER A 60 -17.17 25.58 5.22
N CYS A 61 -16.93 24.30 4.89
CA CYS A 61 -17.51 23.65 3.72
C CYS A 61 -18.77 22.83 4.01
N LYS A 62 -19.17 22.70 5.29
CA LYS A 62 -20.32 21.92 5.77
C LYS A 62 -20.25 20.40 5.50
N GLN A 63 -19.18 19.91 4.89
CA GLN A 63 -18.96 18.49 4.60
C GLN A 63 -18.49 17.70 5.83
N GLU A 64 -18.87 16.42 5.86
CA GLU A 64 -18.39 15.46 6.85
C GLU A 64 -17.25 14.63 6.24
N PHE A 65 -16.20 14.39 7.02
CA PHE A 65 -15.05 13.60 6.62
C PHE A 65 -14.59 12.71 7.77
N THR A 66 -13.81 11.69 7.44
CA THR A 66 -13.19 10.78 8.42
C THR A 66 -11.69 10.74 8.18
N VAL A 67 -10.96 10.04 9.05
CA VAL A 67 -9.55 9.73 8.83
C VAL A 67 -9.30 9.02 7.48
N ARG A 68 -10.32 8.39 6.89
CA ARG A 68 -10.24 7.70 5.59
C ARG A 68 -10.35 8.63 4.39
N THR A 69 -11.02 9.78 4.52
CA THR A 69 -11.32 10.66 3.38
C THR A 69 -10.04 11.24 2.77
N GLY A 70 -9.84 11.11 1.46
CA GLY A 70 -8.62 11.56 0.78
C GLY A 70 -7.39 10.70 1.09
N THR A 71 -7.56 9.42 1.42
CA THR A 71 -6.46 8.49 1.71
C THR A 71 -6.67 7.15 1.01
N VAL A 72 -5.66 6.28 1.05
CA VAL A 72 -5.76 4.89 0.56
C VAL A 72 -6.91 4.08 1.16
N PHE A 73 -7.40 4.47 2.34
CA PHE A 73 -8.48 3.82 3.06
C PHE A 73 -9.89 4.25 2.60
N GLU A 74 -9.98 5.27 1.73
CA GLU A 74 -11.23 5.88 1.30
C GLU A 74 -12.16 4.89 0.59
N ARG A 75 -13.48 4.96 0.87
CA ARG A 75 -14.51 4.08 0.29
C ARG A 75 -14.22 2.58 0.45
N SER A 76 -13.46 2.20 1.47
CA SER A 76 -13.25 0.78 1.82
C SER A 76 -14.15 0.39 3.00
N HIS A 77 -14.75 -0.79 2.93
CA HIS A 77 -15.50 -1.40 4.04
C HIS A 77 -14.61 -2.24 4.96
N ILE A 78 -13.30 -2.28 4.68
CA ILE A 78 -12.33 -3.02 5.48
C ILE A 78 -12.00 -2.19 6.72
N ASP A 79 -11.87 -2.85 7.87
CA ASP A 79 -11.51 -2.20 9.13
C ASP A 79 -10.05 -1.68 9.11
N LEU A 80 -9.77 -0.63 9.91
CA LEU A 80 -8.47 0.07 9.86
C LEU A 80 -7.32 -0.76 10.46
N ASP A 81 -7.60 -1.62 11.43
CA ASP A 81 -6.67 -2.60 11.99
C ASP A 81 -6.15 -3.55 10.90
N LYS A 82 -7.05 -4.06 10.05
CA LYS A 82 -6.69 -4.93 8.91
C LYS A 82 -5.84 -4.19 7.87
N TRP A 83 -6.16 -2.93 7.61
CA TRP A 83 -5.34 -2.08 6.75
C TRP A 83 -3.94 -1.86 7.31
N LEU A 84 -3.81 -1.58 8.61
CA LEU A 84 -2.51 -1.44 9.26
C LEU A 84 -1.71 -2.76 9.20
N PHE A 85 -2.37 -3.91 9.38
CA PHE A 85 -1.70 -5.20 9.25
C PHE A 85 -1.24 -5.47 7.81
N GLY A 86 -2.05 -5.13 6.81
CA GLY A 86 -1.66 -5.20 5.41
C GLY A 86 -0.44 -4.34 5.09
N ILE A 87 -0.38 -3.12 5.63
CA ILE A 87 0.80 -2.23 5.51
C ILE A 87 2.02 -2.86 6.21
N TYR A 88 1.83 -3.39 7.43
CA TYR A 88 2.89 -4.07 8.17
C TYR A 88 3.49 -5.24 7.38
N GLN A 89 2.63 -6.10 6.82
CA GLN A 89 3.08 -7.23 6.00
C GLN A 89 3.82 -6.78 4.75
N LEU A 90 3.36 -5.72 4.08
CA LEU A 90 4.05 -5.16 2.91
C LEU A 90 5.46 -4.67 3.25
N MET A 91 5.67 -4.13 4.45
CA MET A 91 6.98 -3.64 4.90
C MET A 91 7.92 -4.74 5.40
N VAL A 92 7.38 -5.80 6.00
CA VAL A 92 8.18 -6.89 6.61
C VAL A 92 8.48 -8.01 5.61
N ALA A 93 7.58 -8.28 4.66
CA ALA A 93 7.74 -9.34 3.68
C ALA A 93 8.82 -9.02 2.63
N ARG A 94 10.04 -9.51 2.83
CA ARG A 94 11.19 -9.28 1.93
C ARG A 94 10.97 -9.69 0.48
N LYS A 95 10.11 -10.69 0.23
CA LYS A 95 9.78 -11.21 -1.11
C LYS A 95 8.43 -10.70 -1.63
N GLY A 96 7.80 -9.78 -0.92
CA GLY A 96 6.39 -9.44 -1.10
C GLY A 96 5.45 -10.50 -0.53
N ILE A 97 4.17 -10.16 -0.45
CA ILE A 97 3.12 -11.04 0.08
C ILE A 97 2.06 -11.33 -1.00
N SER A 98 1.65 -12.59 -1.08
CA SER A 98 0.57 -13.02 -1.95
C SER A 98 -0.78 -12.55 -1.40
N SER A 99 -1.68 -12.08 -2.27
CA SER A 99 -3.03 -11.69 -1.85
C SER A 99 -3.82 -12.85 -1.24
N LEU A 100 -3.55 -14.09 -1.66
CA LEU A 100 -4.17 -15.29 -1.09
C LEU A 100 -3.68 -15.58 0.33
N GLN A 101 -2.38 -15.37 0.57
CA GLN A 101 -1.80 -15.54 1.90
C GLN A 101 -2.35 -14.47 2.84
N LEU A 102 -2.24 -13.20 2.45
CA LEU A 102 -2.71 -12.08 3.26
C LEU A 102 -4.22 -12.17 3.52
N SER A 103 -5.02 -12.71 2.59
CA SER A 103 -6.46 -12.88 2.82
C SER A 103 -6.77 -13.89 3.92
N LYS A 104 -5.95 -14.94 4.03
CA LYS A 104 -6.07 -15.94 5.11
C LYS A 104 -5.64 -15.35 6.46
N GLU A 105 -4.56 -14.58 6.47
CA GLU A 105 -4.07 -13.90 7.68
C GLU A 105 -5.06 -12.84 8.20
N LEU A 106 -5.71 -12.08 7.30
CA LEU A 106 -6.69 -11.04 7.65
C LEU A 106 -8.12 -11.56 7.86
N GLY A 107 -8.40 -12.81 7.48
CA GLY A 107 -9.76 -13.36 7.47
C GLY A 107 -10.74 -12.55 6.62
N ILE A 108 -10.33 -12.12 5.42
CA ILE A 108 -11.19 -11.42 4.45
C ILE A 108 -11.11 -12.10 3.09
N THR A 109 -11.96 -11.68 2.14
CA THR A 109 -11.91 -12.25 0.79
C THR A 109 -10.58 -11.91 0.09
N GLN A 110 -10.13 -12.83 -0.76
CA GLN A 110 -8.94 -12.61 -1.59
C GLN A 110 -9.10 -11.38 -2.50
N LYS A 111 -10.32 -11.14 -3.03
CA LYS A 111 -10.62 -9.98 -3.87
C LYS A 111 -10.40 -8.66 -3.12
N SER A 112 -10.91 -8.56 -1.89
CA SER A 112 -10.71 -7.39 -1.03
C SER A 112 -9.24 -7.17 -0.69
N THR A 113 -8.51 -8.26 -0.43
CA THR A 113 -7.06 -8.21 -0.14
C THR A 113 -6.24 -7.79 -1.35
N TRP A 114 -6.59 -8.29 -2.54
CA TRP A 114 -5.95 -7.92 -3.78
C TRP A 114 -6.15 -6.42 -4.08
N PHE A 115 -7.37 -5.91 -3.89
CA PHE A 115 -7.66 -4.48 -4.02
C PHE A 115 -6.88 -3.63 -3.00
N MET A 116 -6.81 -4.07 -1.74
CA MET A 116 -5.99 -3.44 -0.70
C MET A 116 -4.53 -3.33 -1.12
N LEU A 117 -3.92 -4.43 -1.56
CA LEU A 117 -2.50 -4.46 -1.95
C LEU A 117 -2.19 -3.55 -3.12
N HIS A 118 -3.09 -3.45 -4.10
CA HIS A 118 -2.91 -2.52 -5.22
C HIS A 118 -2.89 -1.07 -4.78
N ARG A 119 -3.83 -0.65 -3.93
CA ARG A 119 -3.83 0.71 -3.39
C ARG A 119 -2.58 1.02 -2.57
N LEU A 120 -2.08 0.05 -1.79
CA LEU A 120 -0.86 0.24 -1.03
C LEU A 120 0.37 0.40 -1.93
N ARG A 121 0.47 -0.41 -3.00
CA ARG A 121 1.57 -0.30 -3.98
C ARG A 121 1.52 1.03 -4.73
N GLU A 122 0.35 1.44 -5.18
CA GLU A 122 0.13 2.74 -5.82
C GLU A 122 0.55 3.89 -4.90
N ALA A 123 0.21 3.80 -3.62
CA ALA A 123 0.58 4.81 -2.63
C ALA A 123 2.06 4.84 -2.28
N CYS A 124 2.80 3.74 -2.47
CA CYS A 124 4.26 3.75 -2.39
C CYS A 124 4.89 4.58 -3.52
N GLY A 125 4.14 4.78 -4.62
CA GLY A 125 4.48 5.67 -5.73
C GLY A 125 5.61 5.17 -6.62
N ASP A 126 5.69 5.76 -7.81
CA ASP A 126 6.79 5.61 -8.76
C ASP A 126 7.84 6.70 -8.56
N ASN A 127 8.17 7.04 -7.30
CA ASN A 127 9.24 8.01 -7.01
C ASN A 127 10.61 7.36 -7.30
N LEU A 128 10.84 7.13 -8.59
CA LEU A 128 12.08 6.70 -9.18
C LEU A 128 13.01 7.90 -9.13
N GLN A 129 13.70 8.05 -8.00
CA GLN A 129 14.87 8.91 -7.99
C GLN A 129 15.83 8.39 -9.05
N ALA A 130 16.34 9.30 -9.88
CA ALA A 130 17.37 8.95 -10.85
C ALA A 130 18.54 8.31 -10.10
N PHE A 131 18.93 7.10 -10.52
CA PHE A 131 20.09 6.43 -9.95
C PHE A 131 21.35 7.29 -10.17
N ARG A 132 22.26 7.29 -9.19
CA ARG A 132 23.55 7.99 -9.26
C ARG A 132 24.70 7.04 -8.95
N GLY A 133 25.89 7.33 -9.48
CA GLY A 133 27.08 6.50 -9.26
C GLY A 133 26.96 5.12 -9.94
N THR A 134 27.47 4.08 -9.28
CA THR A 134 27.51 2.73 -9.84
C THR A 134 26.17 2.03 -9.73
N VAL A 135 25.57 1.70 -10.88
CA VAL A 135 24.31 0.99 -11.01
C VAL A 135 24.56 -0.37 -11.64
N GLU A 136 24.10 -1.42 -10.96
CA GLU A 136 24.01 -2.76 -11.51
C GLU A 136 22.68 -2.93 -12.22
N ILE A 137 22.73 -3.46 -13.43
CA ILE A 137 21.57 -3.71 -14.27
C ILE A 137 21.55 -5.20 -14.59
N ASP A 138 20.42 -5.84 -14.36
CA ASP A 138 20.17 -7.23 -14.74
C ASP A 138 18.83 -7.32 -15.48
N GLU A 139 18.71 -8.28 -16.37
CA GLU A 139 17.54 -8.44 -17.23
C GLU A 139 16.97 -9.86 -17.13
N THR A 140 15.65 -9.94 -17.04
CA THR A 140 14.92 -11.20 -16.96
C THR A 140 13.81 -11.23 -17.98
N TYR A 141 13.70 -12.30 -18.75
CA TYR A 141 12.65 -12.46 -19.75
C TYR A 141 11.46 -13.23 -19.16
N VAL A 142 10.33 -12.53 -18.96
CA VAL A 142 9.11 -13.07 -18.38
C VAL A 142 8.10 -13.40 -19.49
N GLY A 143 7.62 -14.64 -19.52
CA GLY A 143 6.60 -15.07 -20.47
C GLY A 143 6.46 -16.58 -20.57
N GLY A 144 5.32 -17.03 -21.12
CA GLY A 144 5.05 -18.44 -21.35
C GLY A 144 6.00 -19.07 -22.38
N LYS A 145 6.22 -20.38 -22.27
CA LYS A 145 7.02 -21.12 -23.26
C LYS A 145 6.35 -21.02 -24.64
N GLU A 146 7.12 -20.72 -25.68
CA GLU A 146 6.61 -20.59 -27.05
C GLU A 146 5.84 -21.82 -27.54
N LYS A 147 6.25 -23.01 -27.10
CA LYS A 147 5.56 -24.28 -27.42
C LYS A 147 4.10 -24.31 -26.95
N ASN A 148 3.77 -23.60 -25.85
CA ASN A 148 2.45 -23.56 -25.24
C ASN A 148 1.55 -22.46 -25.86
N LYS A 149 2.07 -21.62 -26.77
CA LYS A 149 1.25 -20.61 -27.46
C LYS A 149 0.38 -21.27 -28.53
N HIS A 150 -0.75 -20.65 -28.85
CA HIS A 150 -1.58 -21.06 -29.99
C HIS A 150 -0.79 -20.96 -31.30
N GLY A 151 -1.01 -21.87 -32.26
CA GLY A 151 -0.19 -21.99 -33.47
C GLY A 151 -0.03 -20.69 -34.27
N SER A 152 -1.11 -19.90 -34.38
CA SER A 152 -1.12 -18.58 -35.04
C SER A 152 -0.37 -17.48 -34.30
N LYS A 153 -0.08 -17.65 -33.00
CA LYS A 153 0.66 -16.69 -32.16
C LYS A 153 2.11 -17.11 -31.92
N LYS A 154 2.57 -18.19 -32.58
CA LYS A 154 3.96 -18.64 -32.49
C LYS A 154 4.80 -17.85 -33.47
N LEU A 155 5.83 -17.18 -32.97
CA LEU A 155 6.79 -16.42 -33.78
C LEU A 155 7.74 -17.33 -34.56
N ARG A 156 7.87 -18.61 -34.16
CA ARG A 156 8.74 -19.63 -34.76
C ARG A 156 10.22 -19.20 -34.92
N ALA A 157 10.65 -18.16 -34.21
CA ALA A 157 11.97 -17.56 -34.31
C ALA A 157 13.04 -18.21 -33.40
N GLY A 158 12.91 -19.50 -33.08
CA GLY A 158 13.87 -20.25 -32.25
C GLY A 158 13.46 -20.47 -30.79
N ARG A 159 14.44 -20.83 -29.94
CA ARG A 159 14.27 -21.10 -28.50
C ARG A 159 14.82 -19.92 -27.67
N GLY A 160 14.36 -19.75 -26.43
CA GLY A 160 14.95 -18.79 -25.47
C GLY A 160 14.02 -17.64 -25.09
N SER A 161 14.46 -16.40 -25.34
CA SER A 161 13.75 -15.13 -25.04
C SER A 161 12.65 -14.77 -26.04
N VAL A 162 12.53 -15.54 -27.13
CA VAL A 162 11.55 -15.34 -28.20
C VAL A 162 10.13 -15.22 -27.63
N GLY A 163 9.50 -14.07 -27.87
CA GLY A 163 8.12 -13.80 -27.47
C GLY A 163 7.88 -13.68 -25.96
N LYS A 164 8.94 -13.43 -25.18
CA LYS A 164 8.87 -13.06 -23.76
C LYS A 164 9.09 -11.56 -23.60
N THR A 165 8.52 -10.99 -22.55
CA THR A 165 8.70 -9.58 -22.19
C THR A 165 10.00 -9.43 -21.41
N PRO A 166 10.96 -8.59 -21.84
CA PRO A 166 12.11 -8.25 -21.02
C PRO A 166 11.66 -7.42 -19.82
N VAL A 167 12.15 -7.78 -18.63
CA VAL A 167 11.97 -7.05 -17.37
C VAL A 167 13.36 -6.72 -16.86
N VAL A 168 13.64 -5.43 -16.72
CA VAL A 168 14.95 -4.95 -16.28
C VAL A 168 14.88 -4.61 -14.79
N GLY A 169 15.79 -5.16 -14.01
CA GLY A 169 16.03 -4.81 -12.62
C GLY A 169 17.28 -3.94 -12.51
N MET A 170 17.18 -2.82 -11.79
CA MET A 170 18.31 -1.91 -11.57
C MET A 170 18.52 -1.71 -10.08
N ARG A 171 19.78 -1.76 -9.63
CA ARG A 171 20.16 -1.54 -8.23
C ARG A 171 21.43 -0.70 -8.13
N GLN A 172 21.37 0.37 -7.34
CA GLN A 172 22.54 1.16 -6.96
C GLN A 172 23.33 0.47 -5.83
N ARG A 173 24.66 0.32 -5.96
CA ARG A 173 25.50 -0.39 -4.96
C ARG A 173 25.59 0.35 -3.63
N GLU A 174 25.77 1.66 -3.67
CA GLU A 174 25.95 2.52 -2.49
C GLU A 174 24.97 3.68 -2.55
N LYS A 175 24.36 4.04 -1.41
CA LYS A 175 23.64 5.31 -1.30
C LYS A 175 24.68 6.42 -1.51
N GLY A 176 24.73 6.99 -2.70
CA GLY A 176 25.38 8.29 -2.87
C GLY A 176 24.69 9.25 -1.92
N ASP A 177 25.46 9.97 -1.12
CA ASP A 177 24.96 10.86 -0.08
C ASP A 177 23.87 11.78 -0.63
N CYS A 178 22.67 11.62 -0.08
CA CYS A 178 21.59 12.59 -0.08
C CYS A 178 21.18 12.79 1.37
#